data_AF-A0A7Y8FNQ4-F1
#
_entry.id   AF-A0A7Y8FNQ4-F1
#
_cell.length_a   1.000
_cell.length_b   1.000
_cell.length_c   1.000
_cell.angle_alpha   90.00
_cell.angle_beta   90.00
_cell.angle_gamma   90.00
#
_symmetry.space_group_name_H-M   'P 1'
#
loop_
_entity.id
_entity.type
_entity.pdbx_description
1 polymer ?
#
loop_
_entity_poly.entity_id
_entity_poly.type
_entity_poly.pdbx_seq_one_letter_code
_entity_poly.pdbx_strand_id
1 'polypeptide(L)' 'MSNPLDELASEYVLGTLPAEQRAEVEQRLKHDSELRAAVDAWEQRLLPLTALAEPVPPSAQLWRRIERSTANQ' A
#
# COMPACT_ATOMS: atom_id res chain seq x y z
N MET A 1 -10.28 -8.70 21.32
CA MET A 1 -11.15 -7.77 20.56
C MET A 1 -10.20 -6.94 19.73
N SER A 2 -10.20 -7.08 18.39
CA SER A 2 -9.35 -6.25 17.55
C SER A 2 -9.81 -4.80 17.66
N ASN A 3 -8.85 -3.87 17.77
CA ASN A 3 -9.14 -2.45 17.75
C ASN A 3 -9.72 -2.10 16.35
N PRO A 4 -10.81 -1.32 16.24
CA PRO A 4 -11.33 -0.91 14.93
C PRO A 4 -10.29 -0.23 14.02
N LEU A 5 -9.30 0.46 14.61
CA LEU A 5 -8.17 1.02 13.86
C LEU A 5 -7.23 -0.05 13.30
N ASP A 6 -7.02 -1.15 14.03
CA ASP A 6 -6.17 -2.26 13.56
C ASP A 6 -6.84 -2.99 12.39
N GLU A 7 -8.16 -3.17 12.43
CA GLU A 7 -8.94 -3.80 11.35
C GLU A 7 -8.89 -2.91 10.09
N LEU A 8 -9.20 -1.63 10.22
CA LEU A 8 -9.15 -0.67 9.13
C LEU A 8 -7.75 -0.55 8.51
N ALA A 9 -6.70 -0.50 9.35
CA ALA A 9 -5.31 -0.46 8.87
C ALA A 9 -4.92 -1.75 8.14
N SER A 10 -5.37 -2.92 8.62
CA SER A 10 -5.08 -4.21 7.98
C SER A 10 -5.69 -4.29 6.58
N GLU A 11 -6.95 -3.88 6.42
CA GLU A 11 -7.65 -3.91 5.14
C GLU A 11 -7.07 -2.87 4.17
N TYR A 12 -6.66 -1.71 4.70
CA TYR A 12 -5.98 -0.69 3.93
C TYR A 12 -4.64 -1.19 3.37
N VAL A 13 -3.77 -1.74 4.23
CA VAL A 13 -2.44 -2.25 3.83
C VAL A 13 -2.56 -3.44 2.88
N LEU A 14 -3.52 -4.33 3.09
CA LEU A 14 -3.78 -5.46 2.20
C LEU A 14 -4.44 -5.03 0.87
N GLY A 15 -4.92 -3.79 0.76
CA GLY A 15 -5.59 -3.29 -0.43
C GLY A 15 -6.98 -3.90 -0.66
N THR A 16 -7.64 -4.38 0.39
CA THR A 16 -8.96 -5.03 0.32
C THR A 16 -10.12 -4.05 0.53
N LEU A 17 -9.83 -2.81 0.93
CA LEU A 17 -10.85 -1.77 1.08
C LEU A 17 -11.47 -1.36 -0.27
N PRO A 18 -12.79 -1.09 -0.30
CA PRO A 18 -13.43 -0.39 -1.42
C PRO A 18 -12.78 0.98 -1.68
N ALA A 19 -12.81 1.42 -2.95
CA ALA A 19 -12.12 2.64 -3.37
C ALA A 19 -12.51 3.90 -2.57
N GLU A 20 -13.78 4.06 -2.23
CA GLU A 20 -14.27 5.19 -1.43
C GLU A 20 -13.68 5.19 -0.02
N GLN A 21 -13.70 4.04 0.67
CA GLN A 21 -13.13 3.89 2.01
C GLN A 21 -11.61 4.06 2.01
N ARG A 22 -10.94 3.58 0.96
CA ARG A 22 -9.50 3.82 0.78
C ARG A 22 -9.21 5.32 0.69
N ALA A 23 -9.97 6.08 -0.10
CA ALA A 23 -9.78 7.52 -0.22
C ALA A 23 -10.01 8.24 1.12
N GLU A 24 -10.99 7.81 1.92
CA GLU A 24 -11.22 8.34 3.27
C GLU A 24 -10.03 8.07 4.20
N VAL A 25 -9.49 6.84 4.20
CA VAL A 25 -8.28 6.48 4.96
C VAL A 25 -7.10 7.34 4.53
N GLU A 26 -6.89 7.54 3.23
CA GLU A 26 -5.81 8.39 2.69
C GLU A 26 -5.93 9.86 3.15
N GLN A 27 -7.16 10.39 3.27
CA GLN A 27 -7.35 11.73 3.85
C GLN A 27 -7.08 11.74 5.35
N ARG A 28 -7.55 10.72 6.09
CA ARG A 28 -7.34 10.58 7.54
C ARG A 28 -5.88 10.45 7.92
N LEU A 29 -5.09 9.69 7.16
CA LEU A 29 -3.65 9.50 7.40
C LEU A 29 -2.86 10.81 7.47
N LYS A 30 -3.34 11.89 6.84
CA LYS A 30 -2.68 13.21 6.89
C LYS A 30 -2.69 13.84 8.28
N HIS A 31 -3.63 13.47 9.14
CA HIS A 31 -3.86 14.13 10.44
C HIS A 31 -4.04 13.16 11.61
N ASP A 32 -4.31 11.89 11.36
CA ASP A 32 -4.48 10.84 12.38
C ASP A 32 -3.14 10.12 12.62
N SER A 33 -2.49 10.37 13.76
CA SER A 33 -1.21 9.71 14.11
C SER A 33 -1.38 8.27 14.57
N GLU A 34 -2.51 7.93 15.17
CA GLU A 34 -2.77 6.57 15.66
C GLU A 34 -3.04 5.62 14.49
N LEU A 35 -3.82 6.07 13.52
CA LEU A 35 -4.04 5.35 12.27
C LEU A 35 -2.74 5.13 11.49
N ARG A 36 -1.86 6.15 11.42
CA ARG A 36 -0.53 6.00 10.81
C ARG A 36 0.31 4.93 11.51
N ALA A 37 0.36 4.95 12.84
CA ALA A 37 1.10 3.94 13.60
C ALA A 37 0.55 2.52 13.37
N ALA A 38 -0.77 2.36 13.26
CA ALA A 38 -1.40 1.08 12.95
C ALA A 38 -1.05 0.60 11.53
N VAL A 39 -1.08 1.50 10.53
CA VAL A 39 -0.67 1.20 9.15
C VAL A 39 0.80 0.80 9.09
N ASP A 40 1.70 1.58 9.71
CA ASP A 40 3.13 1.29 9.76
C ASP A 40 3.41 -0.08 10.39
N ALA A 41 2.70 -0.43 11.48
CA ALA A 41 2.82 -1.72 12.13
C ALA A 41 2.40 -2.89 11.22
N TRP A 42 1.33 -2.71 10.43
CA TRP A 42 0.89 -3.70 9.46
C TRP A 42 1.85 -3.83 8.27
N GLU A 43 2.37 -2.71 7.75
CA GLU A 43 3.40 -2.73 6.70
C GLU A 43 4.66 -3.45 7.17
N GLN A 44 5.18 -3.13 8.36
CA GLN A 44 6.35 -3.80 8.94
C GLN A 44 6.15 -5.31 9.10
N ARG A 45 4.92 -5.74 9.39
CA ARG A 45 4.57 -7.16 9.53
C ARG A 45 4.48 -7.88 8.18
N LEU A 46 4.00 -7.21 7.13
CA LEU A 46 3.71 -7.81 5.83
C LEU A 46 4.85 -7.67 4.81
N LEU A 47 5.61 -6.58 4.84
CA LEU A 47 6.73 -6.34 3.92
C LEU A 47 7.75 -7.49 3.87
N PRO A 48 8.16 -8.12 5.00
CA PRO A 48 9.09 -9.25 4.95
C PRO A 48 8.56 -10.45 4.14
N LEU A 49 7.25 -10.63 4.05
CA LEU A 49 6.64 -11.71 3.28
C LEU A 49 6.84 -11.51 1.77
N THR A 50 6.97 -10.28 1.30
CA THR A 50 7.22 -9.98 -0.13
C THR A 50 8.59 -10.49 -0.59
N ALA A 51 9.57 -10.57 0.31
CA ALA A 51 10.90 -11.10 0.01
C ALA A 51 10.92 -12.62 -0.20
N LEU A 52 9.85 -13.32 0.18
CA LEU A 52 9.70 -14.77 -0.04
C LEU A 52 9.22 -15.10 -1.46
N ALA A 53 8.70 -14.12 -2.20
CA ALA A 53 8.24 -14.33 -3.57
C ALA A 53 9.43 -14.45 -4.52
N GLU A 54 9.37 -15.40 -5.45
CA GLU A 54 10.38 -15.53 -6.50
C GLU A 54 10.33 -14.31 -7.44
N PRO A 55 11.49 -13.69 -7.74
CA PRO A 55 11.52 -12.55 -8.65
C PRO A 55 11.08 -12.92 -10.07
N VAL A 56 10.10 -12.20 -10.62
CA VAL A 56 9.67 -12.36 -12.01
C VAL A 56 10.29 -11.24 -12.85
N PRO A 57 11.16 -11.55 -13.83
CA PRO A 57 11.79 -10.52 -14.66
C PRO A 57 10.75 -9.82 -15.56
N PRO A 58 10.70 -8.48 -15.58
CA PRO A 58 9.81 -7.76 -16.48
C PRO A 58 10.27 -7.88 -17.94
N SER A 59 9.37 -7.61 -18.90
CA SER A 59 9.75 -7.55 -20.30
C SER A 59 10.77 -6.44 -20.57
N ALA A 60 11.74 -6.68 -21.46
CA ALA A 60 12.78 -5.70 -21.81
C ALA A 60 12.24 -4.39 -22.40
N GLN A 61 10.98 -4.38 -22.87
CA GLN A 61 10.33 -3.18 -23.42
C GLN A 61 9.65 -2.33 -22.35
N LEU A 62 9.41 -2.88 -21.15
CA LEU A 62 8.66 -2.20 -20.09
C LEU A 62 9.35 -0.88 -19.68
N TRP A 63 10.67 -0.91 -19.47
CA TRP A 63 11.42 0.29 -19.09
C TRP A 63 11.32 1.41 -20.12
N ARG A 64 11.52 1.10 -21.41
CA ARG A 64 11.34 2.07 -22.51
C ARG A 64 9.93 2.64 -22.61
N ARG A 65 8.90 1.93 -22.10
CA ARG A 65 7.52 2.45 -22.04
C ARG A 65 7.34 3.41 -20.86
N ILE A 66 7.89 3.08 -19.70
CA ILE A 66 7.84 3.91 -18.49
C ILE A 66 8.57 5.24 -18.72
N GLU A 67 9.76 5.21 -19.34
CA GLU A 67 10.53 6.43 -19.68
C GLU A 67 9.73 7.35 -20.59
N ARG A 68 9.09 6.80 -21.63
CA ARG A 68 8.25 7.60 -22.54
C ARG A 68 7.00 8.17 -21.86
N SER A 69 6.37 7.44 -20.93
CA SER A 69 5.17 7.94 -20.25
C SER A 69 5.45 9.03 -19.21
N THR A 70 6.68 9.08 -18.69
CA THR A 70 7.12 10.11 -17.72
C THR A 70 7.72 11.33 -18.41
N ALA A 71 8.36 11.17 -19.57
CA ALA A 71 8.86 12.30 -20.38
C ALA A 71 7.75 13.13 -21.06
N ASN A 72 6.53 12.61 -21.09
CA ASN A 72 5.35 13.23 -21.72
C ASN A 72 4.35 13.80 -20.70
N GLN A 73 4.73 13.86 -19.42
CA GLN A 73 4.02 14.56 -18.34
C GLN A 73 4.74 15.85 -17.99
#